data_AF-A0AAX6E278-F1
#
_entry.id   AF-A0AAX6E278-F1
#
_cell.length_a   1.000
_cell.length_b   1.000
_cell.length_c   1.000
_cell.angle_alpha   90.00
_cell.angle_beta   90.00
_cell.angle_gamma   90.00
#
_symmetry.space_group_name_H-M   'P 1'
#
loop_
_entity.id
_entity.type
_entity.pdbx_description
1 polymer ?
#
loop_
_entity_poly.entity_id
_entity_poly.type
_entity_poly.pdbx_seq_one_letter_code
_entity_poly.pdbx_strand_id
1 'polypeptide(L)'
;MASVDLIKSCLDSIRQISDEIENAVVYLDAGCLEAFQFVGAFPLLLELGVRSVCSLENMSPLDITADWNSTCTHPASKMVVITSRLLSDAHRYILRCLGTHQTILHCLIFTSISEIAHSAYVDSPLGPDAFREYETLLLQDYEELLKKCERKRTSSHQHSGTRHSAGAHQEKLSFDSNDWSQLGSNETYDQNVESGSAGRDIYDDNSVTCTEGEDGSTSLLISVHHFPMILCPISQRVFVFPSEGTVAEACLSYEREDSFSPGLPSICSGLPSDGEDIPPGATLTAHFLYHLAAKMDLKLEIFSLGDTSKVIGKMLTDMSSLYDVGRRNKRSAGLLLIDRTLDLLTPCCHGDSFLDRLLAFVPRTERSNSSFPVKNSQIASKHSPVSLQRRPLDKDTF
;
A
#
# COMPACT_ATOMS: atom_id res chain seq x y z
N MET A 1 23.01 -27.85 -0.82
CA MET A 1 22.07 -27.09 -1.67
C MET A 1 21.96 -25.70 -1.07
N ALA A 2 22.12 -24.63 -1.85
CA ALA A 2 21.93 -23.27 -1.35
C ALA A 2 20.45 -23.11 -0.96
N SER A 3 20.15 -22.98 0.32
CA SER A 3 18.79 -22.72 0.79
C SER A 3 18.48 -21.24 0.65
N VAL A 4 17.31 -20.92 0.10
CA VAL A 4 16.72 -19.59 0.19
C VAL A 4 16.28 -19.36 1.63
N ASP A 5 16.55 -18.16 2.15
CA ASP A 5 15.96 -17.66 3.40
C ASP A 5 15.04 -16.46 3.04
N LEU A 6 13.73 -16.70 3.07
CA LEU A 6 12.73 -15.70 2.69
C LEU A 6 12.76 -14.47 3.61
N ILE A 7 12.94 -14.67 4.91
CA ILE A 7 12.97 -13.59 5.89
C ILE A 7 14.15 -12.69 5.60
N LYS A 8 15.32 -13.29 5.38
CA LYS A 8 16.52 -12.55 4.99
C LYS A 8 16.32 -11.81 3.67
N SER A 9 15.75 -12.44 2.64
CA SER A 9 15.49 -11.80 1.35
C SER A 9 14.54 -10.61 1.45
N CYS A 10 13.52 -10.66 2.32
CA CYS A 10 12.64 -9.52 2.60
C CYS A 10 13.41 -8.36 3.24
N LEU A 11 14.17 -8.63 4.32
CA LEU A 11 14.96 -7.61 5.01
C LEU A 11 16.04 -6.99 4.09
N ASP A 12 16.73 -7.81 3.31
CA ASP A 12 17.73 -7.35 2.34
C ASP A 12 17.10 -6.48 1.24
N SER A 13 15.83 -6.71 0.89
CA SER A 13 15.12 -5.86 -0.06
C SER A 13 14.74 -4.51 0.53
N ILE A 14 14.43 -4.44 1.82
CA ILE A 14 14.23 -3.16 2.52
C ILE A 14 15.55 -2.38 2.58
N ARG A 15 16.69 -3.06 2.83
CA ARG A 15 18.02 -2.42 2.80
C ARG A 15 18.38 -1.84 1.44
N GLN A 16 17.85 -2.41 0.34
CA GLN A 16 18.12 -1.90 -1.01
C GLN A 16 17.44 -0.57 -1.29
N ILE A 17 16.43 -0.17 -0.50
CA ILE A 17 15.74 1.10 -0.63
C ILE A 17 16.12 2.09 0.48
N SER A 18 17.28 1.90 1.14
CA SER A 18 17.70 2.69 2.31
C SER A 18 17.72 4.18 2.01
N ASP A 19 18.31 4.55 0.87
CA ASP A 19 18.54 5.94 0.50
C ASP A 19 17.19 6.63 0.16
N GLU A 20 16.26 5.87 -0.39
CA GLU A 20 14.90 6.30 -0.71
C GLU A 20 14.01 6.43 0.52
N ILE A 21 14.27 5.73 1.62
CA ILE A 21 13.45 5.84 2.84
C ILE A 21 14.09 6.69 3.94
N GLU A 22 15.39 6.96 3.85
CA GLU A 22 16.09 7.81 4.81
C GLU A 22 15.42 9.19 4.91
N ASN A 23 15.26 9.67 6.14
CA ASN A 23 14.64 10.94 6.51
C ASN A 23 13.19 11.11 6.03
N ALA A 24 12.51 10.05 5.61
CA ALA A 24 11.13 10.08 5.15
C ALA A 24 10.13 9.73 6.26
N VAL A 25 8.89 10.20 6.09
CA VAL A 25 7.71 9.62 6.74
C VAL A 25 7.22 8.48 5.86
N VAL A 26 7.20 7.25 6.40
CA VAL A 26 6.79 6.05 5.67
C VAL A 26 5.34 5.71 6.00
N TYR A 27 4.48 5.69 4.99
CA TYR A 27 3.11 5.21 5.09
C TYR A 27 3.00 3.79 4.55
N LEU A 28 2.40 2.90 5.34
CA LEU A 28 2.11 1.52 4.95
C LEU A 28 0.61 1.33 4.86
N ASP A 29 0.13 0.69 3.80
CA ASP A 29 -1.22 0.13 3.81
C ASP A 29 -1.32 -1.09 4.74
N ALA A 30 -2.54 -1.55 5.00
CA ALA A 30 -2.78 -2.63 5.95
C ALA A 30 -2.07 -3.95 5.58
N GLY A 31 -1.98 -4.29 4.29
CA GLY A 31 -1.28 -5.51 3.85
C GLY A 31 0.25 -5.38 3.97
N CYS A 32 0.82 -4.21 3.67
CA CYS A 32 2.24 -3.94 3.92
C CYS A 32 2.56 -3.92 5.42
N LEU A 33 1.68 -3.35 6.25
CA LEU A 33 1.80 -3.35 7.70
C LEU A 33 1.86 -4.78 8.24
N GLU A 34 0.94 -5.66 7.79
CA GLU A 34 0.93 -7.08 8.14
C GLU A 34 2.25 -7.75 7.73
N ALA A 35 2.68 -7.61 6.47
CA ALA A 35 3.91 -8.21 5.97
C ALA A 35 5.15 -7.78 6.77
N PHE A 36 5.25 -6.50 7.08
CA PHE A 36 6.37 -5.91 7.82
C PHE A 36 6.37 -6.36 9.28
N GLN A 37 5.21 -6.60 9.87
CA GLN A 37 5.09 -7.18 11.21
C GLN A 37 5.63 -8.62 11.24
N PHE A 38 5.28 -9.46 10.25
CA PHE A 38 5.79 -10.85 10.17
C PHE A 38 7.30 -10.93 9.99
N VAL A 39 7.87 -10.03 9.18
CA VAL A 39 9.32 -9.97 8.92
C VAL A 39 10.10 -9.31 10.07
N GLY A 40 9.42 -8.58 10.96
CA GLY A 40 10.08 -7.78 12.00
C GLY A 40 10.82 -6.57 11.41
N ALA A 41 10.21 -5.91 10.43
CA ALA A 41 10.86 -4.85 9.63
C ALA A 41 10.96 -3.48 10.34
N PHE A 42 10.09 -3.17 11.31
CA PHE A 42 10.04 -1.83 11.91
C PHE A 42 11.35 -1.36 12.56
N PRO A 43 12.06 -2.18 13.36
CA PRO A 43 13.36 -1.78 13.90
C PRO A 43 14.38 -1.47 12.80
N LEU A 44 14.36 -2.23 11.69
CA LEU A 44 15.23 -1.98 10.54
C LEU A 44 14.88 -0.66 9.85
N LEU A 45 13.60 -0.34 9.67
CA LEU A 45 13.20 0.94 9.08
C LEU A 45 13.73 2.13 9.90
N LEU A 46 13.62 2.05 11.23
CA LEU A 46 14.14 3.10 12.13
C LEU A 46 15.67 3.17 12.08
N GLU A 47 16.35 2.02 12.05
CA GLU A 47 17.81 1.94 11.87
C GLU A 47 18.27 2.59 10.55
N LEU A 48 17.47 2.46 9.48
CA LEU A 48 17.73 3.06 8.17
C LEU A 48 17.35 4.56 8.10
N GLY A 49 17.01 5.20 9.23
CA GLY A 49 16.78 6.64 9.29
C GLY A 49 15.38 7.10 8.89
N VAL A 50 14.39 6.20 8.84
CA VAL A 50 12.98 6.58 8.70
C VAL A 50 12.55 7.39 9.92
N ARG A 51 11.87 8.54 9.73
CA ARG A 51 11.43 9.42 10.82
C ARG A 51 10.23 8.89 11.57
N SER A 52 9.28 8.32 10.84
CA SER A 52 8.07 7.72 11.39
C SER A 52 7.50 6.69 10.42
N VAL A 53 6.86 5.66 10.96
CA VAL A 53 6.13 4.64 10.20
C VAL A 53 4.66 4.73 10.60
N CYS A 54 3.80 5.05 9.64
CA CYS A 54 2.40 5.40 9.84
C CYS A 54 1.46 4.52 8.99
N SER A 55 0.20 4.41 9.40
CA SER A 55 -0.83 3.72 8.61
C SER A 55 -1.39 4.66 7.54
N LEU A 56 -1.45 4.19 6.30
CA LEU A 56 -1.98 4.93 5.16
C LEU A 56 -3.50 5.20 5.32
N GLU A 57 -4.24 4.23 5.86
CA GLU A 57 -5.68 4.31 6.11
C GLU A 57 -6.00 5.20 7.31
N ASN A 58 -5.14 5.22 8.33
CA ASN A 58 -5.32 5.96 9.57
C ASN A 58 -4.35 7.15 9.71
N MET A 59 -4.07 7.85 8.60
CA MET A 59 -3.20 9.03 8.61
C MET A 59 -3.67 10.11 9.60
N SER A 60 -2.72 10.72 10.28
CA SER A 60 -2.88 11.85 11.19
C SER A 60 -2.03 13.05 10.76
N PRO A 61 -2.51 14.30 10.89
CA PRO A 61 -1.68 15.49 10.65
C PRO A 61 -0.39 15.55 11.48
N LEU A 62 -0.36 14.85 12.63
CA LEU A 62 0.80 14.81 13.54
C LEU A 62 1.92 13.89 13.06
N ASP A 63 1.66 13.05 12.06
CA ASP A 63 2.61 12.05 11.56
C ASP A 63 3.92 12.67 11.03
N ILE A 64 3.84 13.92 10.54
CA ILE A 64 4.98 14.65 9.97
C ILE A 64 5.88 15.35 10.98
N THR A 65 5.37 15.56 12.19
CA THR A 65 6.09 16.17 13.31
C THR A 65 6.63 15.13 14.30
N ALA A 66 6.11 13.90 14.22
CA ALA A 66 6.61 12.79 15.00
C ALA A 66 7.97 12.35 14.43
N ASP A 67 9.04 12.61 15.19
CA ASP A 67 10.37 12.10 14.91
C ASP A 67 10.83 11.28 16.11
N TRP A 68 11.17 10.00 15.86
CA TRP A 68 11.69 9.13 16.91
C TRP A 68 13.08 9.56 17.38
N ASN A 69 13.86 10.18 16.48
CA ASN A 69 15.20 10.66 16.75
C ASN A 69 15.15 12.18 16.72
N SER A 70 14.96 12.83 17.88
CA SER A 70 14.68 14.28 18.06
C SER A 70 15.73 15.27 17.51
N THR A 71 16.60 14.80 16.62
CA THR A 71 17.55 15.53 15.80
C THR A 71 16.94 16.41 14.72
N CYS A 72 15.72 16.12 14.20
CA CYS A 72 15.13 16.97 13.16
C CYS A 72 14.23 18.07 13.74
N THR A 73 14.65 19.33 13.57
CA THR A 73 13.88 20.52 13.95
C THR A 73 12.83 20.93 12.92
N HIS A 74 12.85 20.34 11.74
CA HIS A 74 11.98 20.71 10.61
C HIS A 74 11.04 19.55 10.22
N PRO A 75 9.79 19.85 9.83
CA PRO A 75 8.85 18.84 9.33
C PRO A 75 9.44 18.11 8.12
N ALA A 76 9.04 16.87 7.92
CA ALA A 76 9.54 16.09 6.79
C ALA A 76 9.17 16.76 5.45
N SER A 77 10.11 16.72 4.51
CA SER A 77 9.90 17.12 3.11
C SER A 77 9.73 15.93 2.18
N LYS A 78 9.94 14.70 2.70
CA LYS A 78 9.94 13.45 1.97
C LYS A 78 8.93 12.48 2.57
N MET A 79 8.05 11.97 1.72
CA MET A 79 7.04 10.98 2.04
C MET A 79 7.28 9.73 1.20
N VAL A 80 7.21 8.56 1.82
CA VAL A 80 7.26 7.28 1.14
C VAL A 80 5.97 6.53 1.43
N VAL A 81 5.34 5.97 0.41
CA VAL A 81 4.19 5.07 0.54
C VAL A 81 4.64 3.69 0.11
N ILE A 82 4.37 2.66 0.90
CA ILE A 82 4.52 1.27 0.50
C ILE A 82 3.14 0.62 0.53
N THR A 83 2.69 0.14 -0.63
CA THR A 83 1.34 -0.40 -0.84
C THR A 83 1.39 -1.81 -1.41
N SER A 84 0.54 -2.67 -0.86
CA SER A 84 0.20 -4.00 -1.36
C SER A 84 -1.08 -4.01 -2.21
N ARG A 85 -1.71 -2.84 -2.35
CA ARG A 85 -2.93 -2.61 -3.15
C ARG A 85 -2.65 -2.08 -4.55
N LEU A 86 -3.65 -2.20 -5.43
CA LEU A 86 -3.68 -1.48 -6.71
C LEU A 86 -3.54 0.03 -6.46
N LEU A 87 -2.81 0.73 -7.34
CA LEU A 87 -2.58 2.17 -7.22
C LEU A 87 -3.90 2.95 -7.26
N SER A 88 -4.85 2.51 -8.08
CA SER A 88 -6.22 3.02 -8.13
C SER A 88 -6.93 2.94 -6.77
N ASP A 89 -6.72 1.86 -6.02
CA ASP A 89 -7.39 1.61 -4.73
C ASP A 89 -6.72 2.41 -3.61
N ALA A 90 -5.39 2.53 -3.66
CA ALA A 90 -4.60 3.31 -2.71
C ALA A 90 -4.74 4.82 -2.94
N HIS A 91 -5.11 5.24 -4.15
CA HIS A 91 -5.10 6.63 -4.61
C HIS A 91 -5.72 7.62 -3.63
N ARG A 92 -6.94 7.34 -3.16
CA ARG A 92 -7.67 8.24 -2.25
C ARG A 92 -6.90 8.51 -0.95
N TYR A 93 -6.18 7.51 -0.45
CA TYR A 93 -5.44 7.64 0.80
C TYR A 93 -4.14 8.41 0.58
N ILE A 94 -3.45 8.14 -0.52
CA ILE A 94 -2.22 8.84 -0.90
C ILE A 94 -2.50 10.33 -1.14
N LEU A 95 -3.55 10.64 -1.92
CA LEU A 95 -3.96 12.02 -2.18
C LEU A 95 -4.37 12.75 -0.89
N ARG A 96 -5.05 12.05 0.05
CA ARG A 96 -5.39 12.61 1.36
C ARG A 96 -4.15 12.93 2.19
N CYS A 97 -3.14 12.06 2.19
CA CYS A 97 -1.86 12.29 2.87
C CYS A 97 -1.16 13.53 2.30
N LEU A 98 -1.02 13.62 0.97
CA LEU A 98 -0.42 14.78 0.30
C LEU A 98 -1.17 16.09 0.61
N GLY A 99 -2.51 16.07 0.53
CA GLY A 99 -3.32 17.25 0.83
C GLY A 99 -3.23 17.74 2.27
N THR A 100 -2.91 16.83 3.21
CA THR A 100 -2.76 17.15 4.64
C THR A 100 -1.34 17.63 4.95
N HIS A 101 -0.33 17.04 4.32
CA HIS A 101 1.08 17.35 4.54
C HIS A 101 1.65 18.26 3.46
N GLN A 102 1.33 19.55 3.54
CA GLN A 102 1.74 20.55 2.55
C GLN A 102 3.25 20.80 2.49
N THR A 103 4.03 20.30 3.46
CA THR A 103 5.49 20.43 3.49
C THR A 103 6.21 19.38 2.65
N ILE A 104 5.49 18.36 2.17
CA ILE A 104 6.06 17.29 1.34
C ILE A 104 6.36 17.83 -0.06
N LEU A 105 7.62 17.69 -0.47
CA LEU A 105 8.13 18.04 -1.79
C LEU A 105 8.46 16.80 -2.62
N HIS A 106 8.72 15.66 -1.97
CA HIS A 106 9.03 14.39 -2.63
C HIS A 106 8.12 13.28 -2.12
N CYS A 107 7.38 12.65 -3.02
CA CYS A 107 6.53 11.49 -2.75
C CYS A 107 7.03 10.28 -3.56
N LEU A 108 7.58 9.27 -2.87
CA LEU A 108 7.94 8.00 -3.49
C LEU A 108 6.90 6.93 -3.14
N ILE A 109 6.50 6.14 -4.13
CA ILE A 109 5.47 5.12 -3.97
C ILE A 109 6.06 3.77 -4.38
N PHE A 110 6.19 2.86 -3.44
CA PHE A 110 6.55 1.47 -3.68
C PHE A 110 5.29 0.60 -3.70
N THR A 111 5.06 -0.11 -4.79
CA THR A 111 3.92 -1.05 -4.92
C THR A 111 4.40 -2.49 -5.06
N SER A 112 3.73 -3.44 -4.42
CA SER A 112 4.01 -4.88 -4.61
C SER A 112 3.54 -5.41 -5.97
N ILE A 113 2.64 -4.69 -6.63
CA ILE A 113 2.06 -5.06 -7.92
C ILE A 113 2.93 -4.45 -9.03
N SER A 114 3.32 -5.26 -10.01
CA SER A 114 4.16 -4.77 -11.11
C SER A 114 3.38 -3.87 -12.05
N GLU A 115 4.08 -3.02 -12.79
CA GLU A 115 3.48 -2.10 -13.77
C GLU A 115 2.58 -2.83 -14.77
N ILE A 116 3.07 -3.95 -15.32
CA ILE A 116 2.32 -4.79 -16.25
C ILE A 116 1.08 -5.39 -15.57
N ALA A 117 1.17 -5.78 -14.30
CA ALA A 117 0.04 -6.34 -13.56
C ALA A 117 -1.03 -5.28 -13.25
N HIS A 118 -0.64 -4.02 -13.03
CA HIS A 118 -1.61 -2.92 -12.97
C HIS A 118 -2.31 -2.74 -14.31
N SER A 119 -1.58 -2.76 -15.43
CA SER A 119 -2.17 -2.61 -16.76
C SER A 119 -3.09 -3.78 -17.15
N ALA A 120 -2.71 -5.01 -16.81
CA ALA A 120 -3.44 -6.22 -17.18
C ALA A 120 -4.67 -6.51 -16.31
N TYR A 121 -4.88 -5.74 -15.24
CA TYR A 121 -6.03 -5.93 -14.36
C TYR A 121 -7.30 -5.39 -15.02
N VAL A 122 -8.36 -6.22 -15.10
CA VAL A 122 -9.56 -5.98 -15.94
C VAL A 122 -10.23 -4.63 -15.69
N ASP A 123 -10.27 -4.18 -14.44
CA ASP A 123 -10.90 -2.91 -14.04
C ASP A 123 -9.90 -1.76 -13.83
N SER A 124 -8.66 -1.92 -14.30
CA SER A 124 -7.64 -0.91 -14.11
C SER A 124 -7.90 0.31 -15.00
N PRO A 125 -7.86 1.53 -14.43
CA PRO A 125 -7.89 2.76 -15.22
C PRO A 125 -6.53 3.06 -15.87
N LEU A 126 -5.50 2.25 -15.60
CA LEU A 126 -4.12 2.51 -16.02
C LEU A 126 -3.74 1.66 -17.24
N GLY A 127 -3.09 2.30 -18.20
CA GLY A 127 -2.56 1.70 -19.41
C GLY A 127 -1.23 0.96 -19.22
N PRO A 128 -0.54 0.63 -20.32
CA PRO A 128 0.72 -0.12 -20.31
C PRO A 128 1.85 0.54 -19.51
N ASP A 129 1.88 1.87 -19.46
CA ASP A 129 2.85 2.67 -18.70
C ASP A 129 2.25 3.11 -17.35
N ALA A 130 1.64 2.14 -16.65
CA ALA A 130 0.78 2.40 -15.49
C ALA A 130 1.43 3.26 -14.40
N PHE A 131 2.74 3.16 -14.20
CA PHE A 131 3.43 3.95 -13.18
C PHE A 131 3.53 5.42 -13.57
N ARG A 132 3.94 5.71 -14.81
CA ARG A 132 4.04 7.09 -15.33
C ARG A 132 2.67 7.76 -15.44
N GLU A 133 1.67 7.01 -15.89
CA GLU A 133 0.28 7.49 -15.96
C GLU A 133 -0.25 7.84 -14.56
N TYR A 134 -0.02 6.97 -13.57
CA TYR A 134 -0.46 7.22 -12.20
C TYR A 134 0.23 8.42 -11.55
N GLU A 135 1.53 8.63 -11.81
CA GLU A 135 2.25 9.81 -11.31
C GLU A 135 1.66 11.11 -11.84
N THR A 136 1.35 11.14 -13.14
CA THR A 136 0.75 12.31 -13.80
C THR A 136 -0.66 12.56 -13.24
N LEU A 137 -1.46 11.51 -13.08
CA LEU A 137 -2.80 11.57 -12.50
C LEU A 137 -2.76 12.12 -11.07
N LEU A 138 -1.89 11.57 -10.21
CA LEU A 138 -1.79 11.98 -8.81
C LEU A 138 -1.31 13.43 -8.67
N LEU A 139 -0.37 13.88 -9.50
CA LEU A 139 0.04 15.29 -9.54
C LEU A 139 -1.13 16.20 -9.92
N GLN A 140 -1.86 15.86 -10.98
CA GLN A 140 -3.00 16.63 -11.45
C GLN A 140 -4.09 16.74 -10.37
N ASP A 141 -4.45 15.63 -9.74
CA ASP A 141 -5.48 15.60 -8.70
C ASP A 141 -5.04 16.34 -7.44
N TYR A 142 -3.75 16.31 -7.10
CA TYR A 142 -3.17 17.09 -6.02
C TYR A 142 -3.25 18.60 -6.29
N GLU A 143 -2.87 19.05 -7.48
CA GLU A 143 -3.01 20.45 -7.87
C GLU A 143 -4.47 20.93 -7.87
N GLU A 144 -5.40 20.09 -8.32
CA GLU A 144 -6.83 20.41 -8.27
C GLU A 144 -7.32 20.53 -6.81
N LEU A 145 -6.84 19.66 -5.92
CA LEU A 145 -7.11 19.72 -4.49
C LEU A 145 -6.61 21.04 -3.87
N LEU A 146 -5.39 21.48 -4.19
CA LEU A 146 -4.86 22.76 -3.74
C LEU A 146 -5.72 23.94 -4.22
N LYS A 147 -6.07 23.98 -5.52
CA LYS A 147 -6.94 25.02 -6.11
C LYS A 147 -8.33 25.04 -5.45
N LYS A 148 -8.88 23.89 -5.06
CA LYS A 148 -10.15 23.80 -4.30
C LYS A 148 -10.03 24.37 -2.89
N CYS A 149 -8.92 24.14 -2.19
CA CYS A 149 -8.67 24.67 -0.85
C CYS A 149 -8.54 26.21 -0.86
N GLU A 150 -7.87 26.77 -1.86
CA GLU A 150 -7.74 28.23 -2.01
C GLU A 150 -9.08 28.93 -2.24
N ARG A 151 -9.95 28.33 -3.08
CA ARG A 151 -11.31 28.84 -3.33
C ARG A 151 -12.18 28.83 -2.06
N LYS A 152 -12.05 27.80 -1.22
CA LYS A 152 -12.75 27.74 0.07
C LYS A 152 -12.26 28.82 1.06
N ARG A 153 -10.95 29.09 1.11
CA ARG A 153 -10.39 30.16 1.95
C ARG A 153 -10.87 31.55 1.51
N THR A 154 -10.84 31.83 0.21
CA THR A 154 -11.27 33.13 -0.35
C THR A 154 -12.78 33.40 -0.22
N SER A 155 -13.62 32.38 -0.39
CA SER A 155 -15.08 32.48 -0.16
C SER A 155 -15.46 32.63 1.31
N SER A 156 -14.69 32.04 2.24
CA SER A 156 -14.93 32.21 3.68
C SER A 156 -14.63 33.63 4.18
N HIS A 157 -13.70 34.34 3.55
CA HIS A 157 -13.36 35.74 3.90
C HIS A 157 -14.35 36.78 3.35
N GLN A 158 -15.21 36.41 2.39
CA GLN A 158 -16.25 37.33 1.88
C GLN A 158 -17.54 37.29 2.70
N HIS A 159 -17.74 36.28 3.57
CA HIS A 159 -18.95 36.16 4.39
C HIS A 159 -18.83 36.69 5.83
N SER A 160 -17.64 37.07 6.31
CA SER A 160 -17.47 37.67 7.64
C SER A 160 -17.60 39.21 7.67
N GLY A 161 -17.98 39.83 6.55
CA GLY A 161 -17.90 41.28 6.36
C GLY A 161 -19.23 42.02 6.19
N THR A 162 -20.41 41.49 6.54
CA THR A 162 -21.63 42.31 6.65
C THR A 162 -22.71 41.59 7.44
N ARG A 163 -23.07 42.09 8.64
CA ARG A 163 -24.43 42.09 9.20
C ARG A 163 -24.46 42.81 10.55
N HIS A 164 -24.82 44.09 10.53
CA HIS A 164 -25.53 44.72 11.63
C HIS A 164 -27.04 44.53 11.43
N SER A 165 -27.71 44.26 12.56
CA SER A 165 -29.12 44.54 12.89
C SER A 165 -30.23 43.54 12.50
N ALA A 166 -30.83 43.03 13.59
CA ALA A 166 -32.25 42.76 13.85
C ALA A 166 -32.90 41.47 13.30
N GLY A 167 -33.46 40.69 14.23
CA GLY A 167 -34.53 39.72 13.97
C GLY A 167 -34.34 38.39 14.71
N ALA A 168 -34.98 38.24 15.86
CA ALA A 168 -35.06 37.00 16.61
C ALA A 168 -35.76 35.89 15.80
N HIS A 169 -35.20 34.67 15.82
CA HIS A 169 -35.91 33.48 16.33
C HIS A 169 -34.96 32.28 16.40
N GLN A 170 -35.21 31.49 17.42
CA GLN A 170 -34.41 30.46 18.04
C GLN A 170 -34.58 29.14 17.28
N GLU A 171 -33.48 28.46 16.94
CA GLU A 171 -33.47 27.00 16.92
C GLU A 171 -32.08 26.45 17.21
N LYS A 172 -32.10 25.37 17.98
CA LYS A 172 -31.15 24.97 19.00
C LYS A 172 -30.33 23.79 18.48
N LEU A 173 -29.02 23.93 18.37
CA LEU A 173 -28.11 22.78 18.34
C LEU A 173 -26.90 23.06 19.22
N SER A 174 -26.88 22.33 20.33
CA SER A 174 -25.84 22.23 21.33
C SER A 174 -24.61 21.51 20.78
N PHE A 175 -23.44 22.12 20.91
CA PHE A 175 -22.18 21.40 21.04
C PHE A 175 -21.52 21.91 22.32
N ASP A 176 -21.42 21.02 23.30
CA ASP A 176 -20.71 21.25 24.56
C ASP A 176 -19.19 21.28 24.27
N SER A 177 -18.57 22.42 24.54
CA SER A 177 -17.13 22.55 24.74
C SER A 177 -16.87 23.50 25.91
N ASN A 178 -16.71 22.93 27.09
CA ASN A 178 -15.95 23.49 28.21
C ASN A 178 -14.86 22.45 28.49
N ASP A 179 -13.61 22.73 28.80
CA ASP A 179 -12.92 23.87 29.40
C ASP A 179 -11.47 23.68 28.87
N TRP A 180 -10.59 24.66 28.73
CA TRP A 180 -9.95 25.35 29.83
C TRP A 180 -9.51 26.72 29.31
N SER A 181 -9.96 27.75 30.01
CA SER A 181 -9.52 29.12 29.81
C SER A 181 -8.49 29.52 30.87
N GLN A 182 -7.58 30.39 30.43
CA GLN A 182 -6.98 31.50 31.18
C GLN A 182 -6.30 31.22 32.52
N LEU A 183 -4.98 31.37 32.51
CA LEU A 183 -4.27 32.09 33.56
C LEU A 183 -3.27 33.04 32.89
N GLY A 184 -3.53 34.34 33.04
CA GLY A 184 -2.55 35.38 32.79
C GLY A 184 -2.08 35.96 34.12
N SER A 185 -0.78 36.18 34.25
CA SER A 185 -0.23 37.40 34.84
C SER A 185 1.30 37.41 34.72
N ASN A 186 1.78 38.40 33.95
CA ASN A 186 2.96 39.24 34.14
C ASN A 186 4.25 38.64 34.71
N GLU A 187 5.35 38.81 33.97
CA GLU A 187 6.42 39.75 34.37
C GLU A 187 7.32 40.10 33.16
N THR A 188 7.55 41.39 33.00
CA THR A 188 8.41 42.05 32.01
C THR A 188 9.86 42.08 32.49
N TYR A 189 10.81 41.64 31.67
CA TYR A 189 12.19 42.17 31.66
C TYR A 189 12.78 42.10 30.25
N ASP A 190 13.04 43.28 29.69
CA ASP A 190 13.91 43.49 28.52
C ASP A 190 15.38 43.28 28.91
N GLN A 191 16.16 42.65 28.02
CA GLN A 191 17.58 42.97 27.83
C GLN A 191 18.08 42.52 26.45
N ASN A 192 18.24 43.51 25.57
CA ASN A 192 19.08 43.47 24.37
C ASN A 192 20.57 43.40 24.77
N VAL A 193 21.34 42.49 24.16
CA VAL A 193 22.78 42.67 23.90
C VAL A 193 23.13 42.03 22.55
N GLU A 194 23.49 42.87 21.58
CA GLU A 194 24.22 42.48 20.37
C GLU A 194 25.69 42.17 20.68
N SER A 195 26.31 41.25 19.93
CA SER A 195 27.57 41.45 19.20
C SER A 195 28.13 40.11 18.71
N GLY A 196 28.48 40.05 17.42
CA GLY A 196 28.90 38.83 16.74
C GLY A 196 30.41 38.54 16.74
N SER A 197 30.79 37.51 15.98
CA SER A 197 32.14 37.38 15.41
C SER A 197 32.12 36.52 14.15
N ALA A 198 32.71 37.06 13.10
CA ALA A 198 32.91 36.49 11.77
C ALA A 198 33.95 35.35 11.74
N GLY A 199 33.87 34.47 10.73
CA GLY A 199 34.98 33.54 10.42
C GLY A 199 34.71 32.39 9.44
N ARG A 200 34.48 32.72 8.15
CA ARG A 200 34.94 32.04 6.90
C ARG A 200 34.92 30.50 6.74
N ASP A 201 34.02 30.05 5.85
CA ASP A 201 34.18 29.26 4.61
C ASP A 201 35.31 28.21 4.46
N ILE A 202 34.97 26.98 4.01
CA ILE A 202 35.16 26.48 2.62
C ILE A 202 34.67 25.01 2.49
N TYR A 203 33.66 24.85 1.61
CA TYR A 203 33.19 23.76 0.73
C TYR A 203 33.56 22.27 0.91
N ASP A 204 32.56 21.40 0.78
CA ASP A 204 32.48 20.54 -0.41
C ASP A 204 31.02 20.32 -0.86
N ASP A 205 30.84 20.49 -2.17
CA ASP A 205 29.61 20.67 -2.93
C ASP A 205 29.14 19.31 -3.50
N ASN A 206 27.87 18.98 -3.27
CA ASN A 206 27.16 17.99 -4.09
C ASN A 206 25.69 18.42 -4.20
N SER A 207 25.47 19.59 -4.79
CA SER A 207 24.15 20.08 -5.14
C SER A 207 23.58 19.31 -6.34
N VAL A 208 22.57 18.47 -6.07
CA VAL A 208 21.70 17.89 -7.09
C VAL A 208 20.91 19.03 -7.72
N THR A 209 21.02 19.16 -9.03
CA THR A 209 20.37 20.18 -9.86
C THR A 209 18.85 20.08 -9.76
N CYS A 210 18.25 21.00 -9.00
CA CYS A 210 16.84 21.34 -9.13
C CYS A 210 16.66 22.16 -10.41
N THR A 211 15.86 21.67 -11.36
CA THR A 211 15.39 22.49 -12.47
C THR A 211 14.41 23.53 -11.91
N GLU A 212 14.86 24.77 -11.79
CA GLU A 212 14.02 25.92 -11.48
C GLU A 212 13.03 26.14 -12.63
N GLY A 213 11.74 25.92 -12.35
CA GLY A 213 10.66 26.42 -13.19
C GLY A 213 10.46 27.91 -12.94
N GLU A 214 9.95 28.65 -13.94
CA GLU A 214 9.80 30.11 -13.96
C GLU A 214 8.80 30.71 -12.93
N ASP A 215 8.32 29.94 -11.96
CA ASP A 215 7.62 30.42 -10.78
C ASP A 215 8.23 29.73 -9.56
N GLY A 216 8.71 30.48 -8.57
CA GLY A 216 9.46 30.00 -7.40
C GLY A 216 8.70 29.08 -6.43
N SER A 217 7.70 28.34 -6.90
CA SER A 217 7.08 27.23 -6.17
C SER A 217 7.91 25.97 -6.32
N THR A 218 8.41 25.44 -5.20
CA THR A 218 8.95 24.08 -5.14
C THR A 218 7.84 23.10 -5.54
N SER A 219 7.95 22.51 -6.73
CA SER A 219 6.95 21.57 -7.23
C SER A 219 7.06 20.22 -6.53
N LEU A 220 5.91 19.58 -6.28
CA LEU A 220 5.87 18.21 -5.77
C LEU A 220 6.44 17.27 -6.83
N LEU A 221 7.42 16.45 -6.45
CA LEU A 221 7.93 15.36 -7.27
C LEU A 221 7.29 14.04 -6.83
N ILE A 222 6.71 13.29 -7.77
CA ILE A 222 6.14 11.97 -7.53
C ILE A 222 6.91 10.92 -8.34
N SER A 223 7.17 9.77 -7.72
CA SER A 223 7.79 8.61 -8.39
C SER A 223 7.17 7.32 -7.88
N VAL A 224 6.95 6.36 -8.79
CA VAL A 224 6.38 5.05 -8.49
C VAL A 224 7.39 3.96 -8.88
N HIS A 225 7.59 3.00 -7.99
CA HIS A 225 8.55 1.91 -8.12
C HIS A 225 7.93 0.58 -7.72
N HIS A 226 8.39 -0.50 -8.37
CA HIS A 226 7.99 -1.85 -8.01
C HIS A 226 8.83 -2.40 -6.86
N PHE A 227 8.16 -2.95 -5.83
CA PHE A 227 8.76 -3.56 -4.65
C PHE A 227 8.17 -4.95 -4.38
N PRO A 228 8.68 -6.02 -5.02
CA PRO A 228 8.01 -7.33 -5.05
C PRO A 228 8.06 -8.14 -3.75
N MET A 229 8.83 -7.72 -2.73
CA MET A 229 9.09 -8.54 -1.53
C MET A 229 8.11 -8.25 -0.39
N ILE A 230 6.84 -8.05 -0.73
CA ILE A 230 5.73 -7.90 0.22
C ILE A 230 5.01 -9.25 0.36
N LEU A 231 5.38 -9.99 1.40
CA LEU A 231 4.82 -11.29 1.77
C LEU A 231 4.91 -11.48 3.28
N CYS A 232 4.11 -12.38 3.84
CA CYS A 232 4.12 -12.72 5.26
C CYS A 232 4.85 -14.05 5.48
N PRO A 233 6.17 -14.06 5.78
CA PRO A 233 6.88 -15.31 6.04
C PRO A 233 6.53 -15.84 7.43
N ILE A 234 6.00 -17.06 7.48
CA ILE A 234 5.74 -17.81 8.72
C ILE A 234 7.06 -18.47 9.20
N SER A 235 7.95 -18.79 8.26
CA SER A 235 9.31 -19.28 8.52
C SER A 235 10.23 -18.89 7.37
N GLN A 236 11.51 -19.27 7.44
CA GLN A 236 12.49 -19.06 6.35
C GLN A 236 12.07 -19.67 5.00
N ARG A 237 11.07 -20.57 4.98
CA ARG A 237 10.67 -21.34 3.80
C ARG A 237 9.17 -21.37 3.52
N VAL A 238 8.36 -20.79 4.41
CA VAL A 238 6.90 -20.80 4.31
C VAL A 238 6.44 -19.36 4.40
N PHE A 239 5.61 -18.96 3.46
CA PHE A 239 4.98 -17.65 3.46
C PHE A 239 3.53 -17.75 3.00
N VAL A 240 2.77 -16.71 3.32
CA VAL A 240 1.43 -16.45 2.80
C VAL A 240 1.38 -15.05 2.20
N PHE A 241 0.39 -14.79 1.37
CA PHE A 241 0.10 -13.43 0.94
C PHE A 241 -0.45 -12.61 2.11
N PRO A 242 -0.16 -11.30 2.18
CA PRO A 242 -0.80 -10.42 3.15
C PRO A 242 -2.30 -10.42 2.91
N SER A 243 -3.07 -10.62 3.97
CA SER A 243 -4.51 -10.83 3.93
C SER A 243 -5.31 -9.65 3.37
N GLU A 244 -4.79 -8.43 3.53
CA GLU A 244 -5.39 -7.19 3.00
C GLU A 244 -4.72 -6.69 1.71
N GLY A 245 -3.81 -7.48 1.13
CA GLY A 245 -3.18 -7.17 -0.16
C GLY A 245 -4.04 -7.61 -1.34
N THR A 246 -3.96 -6.91 -2.47
CA THR A 246 -4.81 -7.21 -3.65
C THR A 246 -4.64 -8.65 -4.13
N VAL A 247 -3.42 -9.20 -4.09
CA VAL A 247 -3.16 -10.59 -4.54
C VAL A 247 -3.96 -11.61 -3.71
N ALA A 248 -4.12 -11.39 -2.40
CA ALA A 248 -4.86 -12.30 -1.52
C ALA A 248 -6.39 -12.16 -1.66
N GLU A 249 -6.86 -10.94 -1.94
CA GLU A 249 -8.27 -10.61 -2.09
C GLU A 249 -8.81 -10.90 -3.49
N ALA A 250 -7.96 -11.02 -4.51
CA ALA A 250 -8.38 -11.19 -5.89
C ALA A 250 -9.00 -12.57 -6.16
N CYS A 251 -10.10 -12.57 -6.90
CA CYS A 251 -10.83 -13.79 -7.23
C CYS A 251 -10.04 -14.71 -8.16
N LEU A 252 -10.03 -16.03 -7.87
CA LEU A 252 -9.49 -17.08 -8.73
C LEU A 252 -10.55 -17.74 -9.62
N SER A 253 -11.82 -17.48 -9.38
CA SER A 253 -12.93 -17.80 -10.28
C SER A 253 -13.99 -16.71 -10.20
N TYR A 254 -14.67 -16.48 -11.32
CA TYR A 254 -15.97 -15.81 -11.32
C TYR A 254 -17.05 -16.78 -10.80
N GLU A 255 -18.25 -16.29 -10.50
CA GLU A 255 -19.42 -17.11 -10.10
C GLU A 255 -19.81 -18.09 -11.23
N ARG A 256 -19.00 -19.13 -11.45
CA ARG A 256 -19.34 -20.30 -12.25
C ARG A 256 -20.02 -21.29 -11.31
N GLU A 257 -21.04 -21.98 -11.83
CA GLU A 257 -21.77 -23.05 -11.12
C GLU A 257 -20.82 -24.12 -10.52
N ASP A 258 -19.62 -24.25 -11.09
CA ASP A 258 -18.61 -25.24 -10.71
C ASP A 258 -17.57 -24.74 -9.68
N SER A 259 -17.85 -23.66 -8.94
CA SER A 259 -16.97 -23.16 -7.87
C SER A 259 -17.62 -23.31 -6.49
N PHE A 260 -16.86 -23.77 -5.49
CA PHE A 260 -17.38 -23.97 -4.12
C PHE A 260 -17.74 -22.67 -3.41
N SER A 261 -17.03 -21.58 -3.73
CA SER A 261 -17.33 -20.24 -3.25
C SER A 261 -16.72 -19.20 -4.19
N PRO A 262 -17.27 -17.98 -4.22
CA PRO A 262 -16.65 -16.85 -4.91
C PRO A 262 -15.18 -16.70 -4.50
N GLY A 263 -14.28 -16.65 -5.49
CA GLY A 263 -12.85 -16.44 -5.28
C GLY A 263 -11.99 -17.68 -5.06
N LEU A 264 -12.57 -18.88 -4.92
CA LEU A 264 -11.79 -20.14 -4.96
C LEU A 264 -11.57 -20.60 -6.40
N PRO A 265 -10.52 -21.40 -6.69
CA PRO A 265 -10.40 -22.10 -7.97
C PRO A 265 -11.68 -22.90 -8.30
N SER A 266 -12.05 -22.95 -9.57
CA SER A 266 -13.11 -23.85 -10.03
C SER A 266 -12.73 -25.31 -9.75
N ILE A 267 -13.73 -26.16 -9.55
CA ILE A 267 -13.52 -27.61 -9.47
C ILE A 267 -12.96 -28.07 -10.81
N CYS A 268 -11.87 -28.83 -10.78
CA CYS A 268 -11.26 -29.37 -11.99
C CYS A 268 -12.24 -30.33 -12.66
N SER A 269 -12.85 -29.91 -13.77
CA SER A 269 -13.80 -30.74 -14.54
C SER A 269 -13.10 -31.70 -15.50
N GLY A 270 -11.77 -31.56 -15.65
CA GLY A 270 -10.98 -32.33 -16.61
C GLY A 270 -11.19 -31.91 -18.07
N LEU A 271 -12.08 -30.96 -18.33
CA LEU A 271 -12.27 -30.35 -19.65
C LEU A 271 -11.32 -29.15 -19.79
N PRO A 272 -10.73 -28.93 -20.99
CA PRO A 272 -9.97 -27.72 -21.23
C PRO A 272 -10.90 -26.51 -21.05
N SER A 273 -10.51 -25.57 -20.19
CA SER A 273 -11.17 -24.27 -20.14
C SER A 273 -10.94 -23.58 -21.48
N ASP A 274 -12.02 -23.30 -22.23
CA ASP A 274 -11.96 -22.40 -23.38
C ASP A 274 -11.46 -21.04 -22.87
N GLY A 275 -10.21 -20.73 -23.22
CA GLY A 275 -9.33 -19.82 -22.51
C GLY A 275 -9.54 -18.34 -22.77
N GLU A 276 -10.78 -17.85 -22.72
CA GLU A 276 -11.08 -16.44 -23.02
C GLU A 276 -11.02 -15.53 -21.79
N ASP A 277 -11.39 -16.01 -20.59
CA ASP A 277 -11.42 -15.18 -19.38
C ASP A 277 -10.42 -15.67 -18.31
N ILE A 278 -9.26 -15.00 -18.22
CA ILE A 278 -8.29 -15.24 -17.14
C ILE A 278 -8.73 -14.46 -15.89
N PRO A 279 -8.93 -15.13 -14.74
CA PRO A 279 -9.37 -14.46 -13.53
C PRO A 279 -8.27 -13.52 -13.00
N PRO A 280 -8.61 -12.33 -12.45
CA PRO A 280 -7.62 -11.32 -12.08
C PRO A 280 -6.66 -11.82 -10.99
N GLY A 281 -7.13 -12.68 -10.09
CA GLY A 281 -6.29 -13.31 -9.07
C GLY A 281 -5.22 -14.22 -9.66
N ALA A 282 -5.50 -14.91 -10.78
CA ALA A 282 -4.49 -15.73 -11.46
C ALA A 282 -3.40 -14.84 -12.09
N THR A 283 -3.80 -13.75 -12.74
CA THR A 283 -2.86 -12.75 -13.29
C THR A 283 -1.95 -12.17 -12.22
N LEU A 284 -2.52 -11.66 -11.13
CA LEU A 284 -1.77 -11.07 -10.03
C LEU A 284 -0.82 -12.09 -9.36
N THR A 285 -1.30 -13.32 -9.14
CA THR A 285 -0.48 -14.38 -8.55
C THR A 285 0.69 -14.76 -9.46
N ALA A 286 0.46 -14.88 -10.78
CA ALA A 286 1.52 -15.18 -11.73
C ALA A 286 2.59 -14.08 -11.74
N HIS A 287 2.19 -12.81 -11.81
CA HIS A 287 3.13 -11.69 -11.78
C HIS A 287 3.91 -11.64 -10.47
N PHE A 288 3.25 -11.82 -9.32
CA PHE A 288 3.93 -11.88 -8.04
C PHE A 288 5.00 -12.98 -8.04
N LEU A 289 4.65 -14.22 -8.42
CA LEU A 289 5.57 -15.36 -8.39
C LEU A 289 6.75 -15.15 -9.34
N TYR A 290 6.50 -14.58 -10.52
CA TYR A 290 7.55 -14.25 -11.48
C TYR A 290 8.55 -13.24 -10.88
N HIS A 291 8.06 -12.14 -10.32
CA HIS A 291 8.92 -11.10 -9.77
C HIS A 291 9.60 -11.52 -8.46
N LEU A 292 8.96 -12.36 -7.65
CA LEU A 292 9.59 -12.99 -6.48
C LEU A 292 10.79 -13.83 -6.90
N ALA A 293 10.61 -14.72 -7.89
CA ALA A 293 11.70 -15.54 -8.41
C ALA A 293 12.82 -14.69 -9.04
N ALA A 294 12.47 -13.64 -9.78
CA ALA A 294 13.44 -12.70 -10.35
C ALA A 294 14.25 -11.99 -9.25
N LYS A 295 13.61 -11.52 -8.17
CA LYS A 295 14.27 -10.86 -7.04
C LYS A 295 15.22 -11.81 -6.29
N MET A 296 14.90 -13.10 -6.29
CA MET A 296 15.72 -14.15 -5.69
C MET A 296 16.75 -14.77 -6.65
N ASP A 297 16.91 -14.21 -7.85
CA ASP A 297 17.83 -14.68 -8.89
C ASP A 297 17.61 -16.16 -9.29
N LEU A 298 16.34 -16.56 -9.35
CA LEU A 298 15.90 -17.91 -9.71
C LEU A 298 15.38 -17.97 -11.15
N LYS A 299 15.69 -19.09 -11.81
CA LYS A 299 15.07 -19.55 -13.05
C LYS A 299 14.11 -20.69 -12.70
N LEU A 300 12.84 -20.53 -13.03
CA LEU A 300 11.81 -21.49 -12.65
C LEU A 300 11.64 -22.61 -13.70
N GLU A 301 11.55 -23.85 -13.23
CA GLU A 301 11.03 -25.00 -13.96
C GLU A 301 9.62 -25.29 -13.44
N ILE A 302 8.60 -25.05 -14.25
CA ILE A 302 7.22 -24.95 -13.78
C ILE A 302 6.48 -26.28 -13.99
N PHE A 303 5.84 -26.77 -12.93
CA PHE A 303 4.97 -27.94 -12.91
C PHE A 303 3.61 -27.52 -12.35
N SER A 304 2.52 -27.89 -13.01
CA SER A 304 1.17 -27.46 -12.62
C SER A 304 0.22 -28.65 -12.49
N LEU A 305 -0.53 -28.68 -11.39
CA LEU A 305 -1.55 -29.68 -11.10
C LEU A 305 -2.89 -28.98 -10.77
N GLY A 306 -3.89 -29.17 -11.64
CA GLY A 306 -5.17 -28.44 -11.61
C GLY A 306 -5.27 -27.36 -12.69
N ASP A 307 -6.48 -26.92 -12.99
CA ASP A 307 -6.75 -26.03 -14.12
C ASP A 307 -6.32 -24.58 -13.85
N THR A 308 -6.55 -24.05 -12.65
CA THR A 308 -6.07 -22.71 -12.27
C THR A 308 -4.53 -22.68 -12.24
N SER A 309 -3.91 -23.72 -11.69
CA SER A 309 -2.46 -23.89 -11.69
C SER A 309 -1.86 -23.98 -13.09
N LYS A 310 -2.55 -24.59 -14.07
CA LYS A 310 -2.11 -24.60 -15.47
C LYS A 310 -2.19 -23.20 -16.08
N VAL A 311 -3.24 -22.44 -15.80
CA VAL A 311 -3.37 -21.05 -16.27
C VAL A 311 -2.23 -20.19 -15.74
N ILE A 312 -2.00 -20.20 -14.42
CA ILE A 312 -0.89 -19.46 -13.79
C ILE A 312 0.46 -19.93 -14.34
N GLY A 313 0.66 -21.25 -14.47
CA GLY A 313 1.90 -21.82 -15.00
C GLY A 313 2.18 -21.44 -16.45
N LYS A 314 1.14 -21.36 -17.29
CA LYS A 314 1.25 -20.87 -18.67
C LYS A 314 1.70 -19.41 -18.69
N MET A 315 1.08 -18.53 -17.91
CA MET A 315 1.45 -17.11 -17.81
C MET A 315 2.91 -16.93 -17.35
N LEU A 316 3.34 -17.71 -16.35
CA LEU A 316 4.74 -17.70 -15.89
C LEU A 316 5.72 -18.16 -16.98
N THR A 317 5.35 -19.18 -17.76
CA THR A 317 6.16 -19.68 -18.88
C THR A 317 6.26 -18.62 -19.98
N ASP A 318 5.14 -17.96 -20.32
CA ASP A 318 5.08 -16.89 -21.30
C ASP A 318 5.98 -15.71 -20.87
N MET A 319 5.86 -15.23 -19.62
CA MET A 319 6.74 -14.19 -19.06
C MET A 319 8.22 -14.58 -19.08
N SER A 320 8.54 -15.80 -18.66
CA SER A 320 9.92 -16.31 -18.67
C SER A 320 10.49 -16.35 -20.10
N SER A 321 9.68 -16.74 -21.08
CA SER A 321 10.08 -16.81 -22.48
C SER A 321 10.38 -15.43 -23.10
N LEU A 322 9.70 -14.39 -22.62
CA LEU A 322 9.85 -13.02 -23.10
C LEU A 322 11.04 -12.30 -22.42
N TYR A 323 11.16 -12.42 -21.10
CA TYR A 323 12.05 -11.56 -20.32
C TYR A 323 13.37 -12.21 -19.88
N ASP A 324 13.45 -13.54 -19.85
CA ASP A 324 14.67 -14.25 -19.40
C ASP A 324 15.62 -14.65 -20.55
N VAL A 325 15.35 -14.20 -21.77
CA VAL A 325 16.21 -14.47 -22.94
C VAL A 325 17.61 -13.90 -22.68
N GLY A 326 18.63 -14.78 -22.66
CA GLY A 326 20.03 -14.39 -22.48
C GLY A 326 20.54 -14.32 -21.03
N ARG A 327 19.69 -14.46 -20.01
CA ARG A 327 20.13 -14.52 -18.60
C ARG A 327 20.58 -15.93 -18.22
N ARG A 328 21.85 -16.27 -18.51
CA ARG A 328 22.39 -17.63 -18.34
C ARG A 328 22.88 -17.99 -16.93
N ASN A 329 22.98 -17.03 -16.01
CA ASN A 329 23.64 -17.24 -14.71
C ASN A 329 22.68 -17.42 -13.52
N LYS A 330 21.37 -17.50 -13.76
CA LYS A 330 20.36 -17.72 -12.69
C LYS A 330 20.42 -19.13 -12.13
N ARG A 331 20.09 -19.31 -10.86
CA ARG A 331 19.99 -20.63 -10.22
C ARG A 331 18.67 -21.29 -10.62
N SER A 332 18.69 -22.57 -11.02
CA SER A 332 17.44 -23.27 -11.36
C SER A 332 16.67 -23.68 -10.09
N ALA A 333 15.35 -23.56 -10.12
CA ALA A 333 14.42 -23.98 -9.08
C ALA A 333 13.14 -24.57 -9.68
N GLY A 334 12.70 -25.73 -9.19
CA GLY A 334 11.40 -26.28 -9.56
C GLY A 334 10.26 -25.57 -8.81
N LEU A 335 9.25 -25.11 -9.53
CA LEU A 335 8.01 -24.57 -8.98
C LEU A 335 6.86 -25.54 -9.26
N LEU A 336 6.26 -26.08 -8.19
CA LEU A 336 5.07 -26.92 -8.27
C LEU A 336 3.84 -26.12 -7.83
N LEU A 337 2.93 -25.89 -8.76
CA LEU A 337 1.63 -25.25 -8.54
C LEU A 337 0.55 -26.32 -8.38
N ILE A 338 -0.26 -26.20 -7.33
CA ILE A 338 -1.31 -27.18 -6.99
C ILE A 338 -2.60 -26.45 -6.66
N ASP A 339 -3.69 -26.80 -7.34
CA ASP A 339 -5.02 -26.29 -6.99
C ASP A 339 -5.51 -26.91 -5.69
N ARG A 340 -6.00 -26.07 -4.77
CA ARG A 340 -6.57 -26.54 -3.49
C ARG A 340 -7.73 -27.51 -3.68
N THR A 341 -8.46 -27.42 -4.79
CA THR A 341 -9.61 -28.30 -5.11
C THR A 341 -9.23 -29.77 -5.28
N LEU A 342 -7.94 -30.09 -5.44
CA LEU A 342 -7.44 -31.47 -5.53
C LEU A 342 -7.35 -32.18 -4.18
N ASP A 343 -7.37 -31.41 -3.08
CA ASP A 343 -7.38 -31.94 -1.73
C ASP A 343 -8.27 -31.02 -0.88
N LEU A 344 -9.51 -31.41 -0.63
CA LEU A 344 -10.40 -30.65 0.26
C LEU A 344 -10.47 -31.26 1.66
N LEU A 345 -9.82 -32.41 1.87
CA LEU A 345 -9.91 -33.14 3.13
C LEU A 345 -8.89 -32.60 4.14
N THR A 346 -7.64 -32.40 3.73
CA THR A 346 -6.58 -31.94 4.65
C THR A 346 -6.92 -30.65 5.42
N PRO A 347 -7.56 -29.60 4.85
CA PRO A 347 -7.92 -28.40 5.60
C PRO A 347 -9.05 -28.63 6.61
N CYS A 348 -9.85 -29.69 6.40
CA CYS A 348 -10.95 -30.08 7.28
C CYS A 348 -10.47 -31.02 8.41
N CYS A 349 -9.23 -31.52 8.35
CA CYS A 349 -8.61 -32.32 9.41
C CYS A 349 -8.12 -31.42 10.55
N HIS A 350 -9.05 -30.80 11.29
CA HIS A 350 -8.72 -29.93 12.41
C HIS A 350 -8.06 -30.71 13.56
N GLY A 351 -6.86 -30.27 13.98
CA GLY A 351 -6.18 -30.78 15.18
C GLY A 351 -5.01 -31.75 14.90
N ASP A 352 -4.86 -32.22 13.66
CA ASP A 352 -3.76 -33.12 13.30
C ASP A 352 -2.45 -32.33 13.05
N SER A 353 -2.55 -31.10 12.55
CA SER A 353 -1.37 -30.27 12.29
C SER A 353 -0.90 -29.49 13.53
N PHE A 354 0.42 -29.36 13.69
CA PHE A 354 1.02 -28.50 14.72
C PHE A 354 0.63 -27.03 14.53
N LEU A 355 0.47 -26.61 13.27
CA LEU A 355 0.08 -25.24 12.92
C LEU A 355 -1.34 -24.91 13.41
N ASP A 356 -2.31 -25.82 13.24
CA ASP A 356 -3.68 -25.61 13.72
C ASP A 356 -3.73 -25.45 15.24
N ARG A 357 -2.90 -26.24 15.94
CA ARG A 357 -2.76 -26.11 17.39
C ARG A 357 -2.15 -24.77 17.77
N LEU A 358 -1.11 -24.30 17.07
CA LEU A 358 -0.48 -23.00 17.30
C LEU A 358 -1.45 -21.84 17.05
N LEU A 359 -2.17 -21.88 15.92
CA LEU A 359 -3.15 -20.87 15.54
C LEU A 359 -4.36 -20.85 16.48
N ALA A 360 -4.73 -21.99 17.07
CA ALA A 360 -5.77 -22.03 18.10
C ALA A 360 -5.40 -21.24 19.37
N PHE A 361 -4.11 -20.99 19.63
CA PHE A 361 -3.64 -20.19 20.75
C PHE A 361 -3.43 -18.70 20.42
N VAL A 362 -3.54 -18.29 19.15
CA VAL A 362 -3.39 -16.88 18.77
C VAL A 362 -4.71 -16.13 19.01
N PRO A 363 -4.69 -14.97 19.70
CA PRO A 363 -5.88 -14.13 19.86
C PRO A 363 -6.45 -13.74 18.50
N ARG A 364 -7.74 -14.01 18.28
CA ARG A 364 -8.41 -13.67 17.01
C ARG A 364 -8.83 -12.20 17.05
N THR A 365 -8.33 -11.40 16.12
CA THR A 365 -8.76 -10.01 15.94
C THR A 365 -10.16 -10.00 15.33
N GLU A 366 -11.15 -9.49 16.05
CA GLU A 366 -12.46 -9.16 15.48
C GLU A 366 -12.30 -7.94 14.56
N ARG A 367 -12.62 -8.07 13.27
CA ARG A 367 -12.68 -6.89 12.39
C ARG A 367 -13.81 -5.99 12.89
N SER A 368 -13.48 -4.74 13.20
CA SER A 368 -14.47 -3.67 13.41
C SER A 368 -15.32 -3.52 12.15
N ASN A 369 -16.62 -3.81 12.25
CA ASN A 369 -17.61 -3.60 11.19
C ASN A 369 -17.73 -2.09 10.86
N SER A 370 -16.88 -1.56 9.98
CA SER A 370 -17.14 -0.26 9.35
C SER A 370 -18.11 -0.46 8.17
N SER A 371 -19.40 -0.60 8.47
CA SER A 371 -20.45 -0.54 7.46
C SER A 371 -20.57 0.91 6.95
N PHE A 372 -20.11 1.19 5.72
CA PHE A 372 -20.48 2.42 5.03
C PHE A 372 -21.93 2.31 4.54
N PRO A 373 -22.84 3.22 4.90
CA PRO A 373 -24.18 3.24 4.33
C PRO A 373 -24.13 3.89 2.94
N VAL A 374 -24.13 3.08 1.88
CA VAL A 374 -24.33 3.59 0.52
C VAL A 374 -25.81 3.90 0.33
N LYS A 375 -26.15 5.19 0.40
CA LYS A 375 -27.43 5.73 -0.08
C LYS A 375 -27.33 6.06 -1.57
N ASN A 376 -28.26 5.46 -2.33
CA ASN A 376 -28.95 5.97 -3.52
C ASN A 376 -28.83 5.19 -4.85
N SER A 377 -30.00 4.64 -5.20
CA SER A 377 -30.74 4.69 -6.46
C SER A 377 -30.06 4.32 -7.79
N GLN A 378 -30.47 3.15 -8.28
CA GLN A 378 -30.99 2.91 -9.63
C GLN A 378 -30.22 3.55 -10.79
N ILE A 379 -29.32 2.79 -11.40
CA ILE A 379 -29.38 2.33 -12.79
C ILE A 379 -28.46 1.10 -12.90
N ALA A 380 -28.98 0.01 -13.44
CA ALA A 380 -28.30 -1.27 -13.55
C ALA A 380 -27.22 -1.23 -14.66
N SER A 381 -25.96 -1.39 -14.27
CA SER A 381 -24.96 -2.11 -15.08
C SER A 381 -24.59 -3.39 -14.35
N LYS A 382 -24.88 -4.54 -14.97
CA LYS A 382 -24.43 -5.86 -14.52
C LYS A 382 -22.90 -5.89 -14.59
N HIS A 383 -22.25 -6.52 -13.62
CA HIS A 383 -20.80 -6.55 -13.39
C HIS A 383 -20.27 -5.36 -12.57
N SER A 384 -20.56 -5.39 -11.27
CA SER A 384 -19.74 -4.74 -10.25
C SER A 384 -18.98 -5.84 -9.52
N PRO A 385 -17.67 -5.68 -9.22
CA PRO A 385 -16.95 -6.66 -8.42
C PRO A 385 -17.58 -6.68 -7.03
N VAL A 386 -18.18 -7.81 -6.68
CA VAL A 386 -18.55 -8.08 -5.29
C VAL A 386 -17.26 -8.07 -4.51
N SER A 387 -17.08 -7.06 -3.64
CA SER A 387 -16.00 -7.09 -2.64
C SER A 387 -16.13 -8.44 -1.93
N LEU A 388 -15.12 -9.31 -2.05
CA LEU A 388 -15.09 -10.57 -1.34
C LEU A 388 -14.99 -10.27 0.16
N GLN A 389 -16.13 -9.99 0.76
CA GLN A 389 -16.26 -9.94 2.20
C GLN A 389 -16.29 -11.40 2.65
N ARG A 390 -15.10 -12.01 2.74
CA ARG A 390 -14.95 -13.28 3.45
C ARG A 390 -15.45 -13.01 4.86
N ARG A 391 -16.59 -13.58 5.21
CA ARG A 391 -17.00 -13.64 6.62
C ARG A 391 -15.83 -14.28 7.38
N PRO A 392 -15.47 -13.78 8.57
CA PRO A 392 -14.67 -14.58 9.46
C PRO A 392 -15.37 -15.93 9.65
N LEU A 393 -14.58 -16.99 9.83
CA LEU A 393 -15.07 -18.26 10.36
C LEU A 393 -15.62 -18.01 11.77
N ASP A 394 -16.87 -17.56 11.83
CA ASP A 394 -17.63 -17.51 13.06
C ASP A 394 -18.18 -18.89 13.35
N LYS A 395 -17.82 -19.28 14.57
CA LYS A 395 -18.15 -20.48 15.34
C LYS A 395 -19.64 -20.83 15.17
N ASP A 396 -19.91 -22.12 15.03
CA ASP A 396 -21.23 -22.77 14.90
C ASP A 396 -21.70 -23.04 13.47
N THR A 397 -20.93 -23.83 12.70
CA THR A 397 -21.54 -24.85 11.83
C THR A 397 -20.53 -25.93 11.45
N PHE A 398 -20.57 -27.01 12.24
CA PHE A 398 -20.05 -28.37 12.06
C PHE A 398 -18.55 -28.60 11.86
#